data_AF-A0AAT9GNC8-F1
#
_entry.id   AF-A0AAT9GNC8-F1
#
_cell.length_a   1.000
_cell.length_b   1.000
_cell.length_c   1.000
_cell.angle_alpha   90.00
_cell.angle_beta   90.00
_cell.angle_gamma   90.00
#
_symmetry.space_group_name_H-M   'P 1'
#
loop_
_entity.id
_entity.type
_entity.pdbx_description
1 polymer ?
#
loop_
_entity_poly.entity_id
_entity_poly.type
_entity_poly.pdbx_seq_one_letter_code
_entity_poly.pdbx_strand_id
1 'polypeptide(L)'
;MNFLNVDYVRDIFNAMLDKDINNTASDPKKSLSLILDSMKMKSDFLSKLTITTHEDAKKLFEIIFYAKKYADEVISQTGLPQLSKAYSLLKDTSKSYDERVEGFVSIVKGGNKKDIEDMAKEIIHFIEPDKYPLWTRWIWNKERNTGSITYVLKDNITLTSPSEFFEALSELKSVLNVFGLDTGNYYPTSIFLVYAYVRLLDYTTHLAIDKKAAGLLPTHLTTTALVLGLKPFIKVIKYAHS
;
A
#
# COMPACT_ATOMS: atom_id res chain seq x y z
N MET A 1 -7.15 15.17 18.62
CA MET A 1 -7.97 14.05 19.14
C MET A 1 -7.08 12.81 19.18
N ASN A 2 -7.26 11.88 20.12
CA ASN A 2 -6.47 10.63 20.15
C ASN A 2 -7.35 9.49 19.62
N PHE A 3 -7.06 9.07 18.39
CA PHE A 3 -7.84 8.12 17.60
C PHE A 3 -7.50 6.67 17.94
N LEU A 4 -6.26 6.39 18.34
CA LEU A 4 -5.71 5.04 18.33
C LEU A 4 -5.80 4.31 19.68
N ASN A 5 -6.06 3.01 19.62
CA ASN A 5 -5.83 2.11 20.73
C ASN A 5 -4.38 1.60 20.66
N VAL A 6 -3.51 2.16 21.52
CA VAL A 6 -2.07 1.84 21.53
C VAL A 6 -1.80 0.36 21.83
N ASP A 7 -2.67 -0.30 22.61
CA ASP A 7 -2.53 -1.72 22.89
C ASP A 7 -2.75 -2.57 21.64
N TYR A 8 -3.77 -2.25 20.83
CA TYR A 8 -4.00 -2.91 19.54
C TYR A 8 -2.84 -2.68 18.57
N VAL A 9 -2.28 -1.46 18.54
CA VAL A 9 -1.11 -1.16 17.70
C VAL A 9 0.08 -2.03 18.13
N ARG A 10 0.34 -2.12 19.43
CA ARG A 10 1.43 -2.91 20.02
C ARG A 10 1.29 -4.41 19.71
N ASP A 11 0.09 -4.95 19.80
CA ASP A 11 -0.15 -6.38 19.55
C ASP A 11 0.08 -6.75 18.09
N ILE A 12 -0.37 -5.91 17.15
CA ILE A 12 -0.12 -6.11 15.72
C ILE A 12 1.38 -5.93 15.42
N PHE A 13 2.03 -4.93 16.02
CA PHE A 13 3.45 -4.66 15.85
C PHE A 13 4.32 -5.84 16.29
N ASN A 14 4.06 -6.40 17.47
CA ASN A 14 4.78 -7.56 17.98
C ASN A 14 4.60 -8.76 17.04
N ALA A 15 3.37 -9.04 16.64
CA ALA A 15 3.10 -10.15 15.71
C ALA A 15 3.78 -9.98 14.34
N MET A 16 3.96 -8.75 13.85
CA MET A 16 4.69 -8.47 12.63
C MET A 16 6.19 -8.81 12.74
N LEU A 17 6.75 -8.71 13.95
CA LEU A 17 8.17 -8.99 14.22
C LEU A 17 8.43 -10.39 14.78
N ASP A 18 7.40 -11.07 15.26
CA ASP A 18 7.46 -12.45 15.71
C ASP A 18 7.64 -13.41 14.54
N LYS A 19 8.31 -14.55 14.80
CA LYS A 19 8.45 -15.60 13.79
C LYS A 19 7.07 -16.16 13.47
N ASP A 20 6.75 -16.23 12.18
CA ASP A 20 5.52 -16.82 11.70
C ASP A 20 5.46 -18.29 12.15
N ILE A 21 4.39 -18.64 12.89
CA ILE A 21 4.18 -19.98 13.45
C ILE A 21 4.06 -21.02 12.33
N ASN A 22 3.56 -20.60 11.16
CA ASN A 22 3.35 -21.48 10.01
C ASN A 22 4.57 -21.51 9.06
N ASN A 23 5.57 -20.64 9.24
CA ASN A 23 6.76 -20.58 8.39
C ASN A 23 7.98 -19.99 9.13
N THR A 24 8.80 -20.87 9.69
CA THR A 24 9.97 -20.52 10.50
C THR A 24 11.22 -20.15 9.69
N ALA A 25 11.16 -20.19 8.35
CA ALA A 25 12.34 -20.05 7.48
C ALA A 25 12.79 -18.59 7.27
N SER A 26 11.89 -17.61 7.45
CA SER A 26 12.22 -16.19 7.23
C SER A 26 12.37 -15.44 8.55
N ASP A 27 13.46 -14.67 8.69
CA ASP A 27 13.63 -13.70 9.78
C ASP A 27 12.73 -12.48 9.52
N PRO A 28 11.71 -12.22 10.36
CA PRO A 28 10.75 -11.13 10.15
C PRO A 28 11.39 -9.75 10.07
N LYS A 29 12.48 -9.51 10.83
CA LYS A 29 13.20 -8.23 10.80
C LYS A 29 13.92 -8.02 9.47
N LYS A 30 14.55 -9.08 8.94
CA LYS A 30 15.15 -9.04 7.60
C LYS A 30 14.09 -8.87 6.51
N SER A 31 12.96 -9.56 6.62
CA SER A 31 11.83 -9.41 5.71
C SER A 31 11.28 -7.99 5.73
N LEU A 32 11.11 -7.38 6.90
CA LEU A 32 10.68 -5.99 7.04
C LEU A 32 11.68 -5.01 6.42
N SER A 33 12.98 -5.18 6.67
CA SER A 33 14.03 -4.37 6.04
C SER A 33 13.98 -4.47 4.51
N LEU A 34 13.84 -5.69 3.98
CA LEU A 34 13.73 -5.94 2.54
C LEU A 34 12.50 -5.25 1.93
N ILE A 35 11.37 -5.25 2.65
CA ILE A 35 10.14 -4.55 2.23
C ILE A 35 10.38 -3.04 2.22
N LEU A 36 10.98 -2.47 3.26
CA LEU A 36 11.30 -1.04 3.33
C LEU A 36 12.22 -0.60 2.19
N ASP A 37 13.25 -1.38 1.87
CA ASP A 37 14.14 -1.07 0.75
C ASP A 37 13.42 -1.20 -0.60
N SER A 38 12.53 -2.19 -0.74
CA SER A 38 11.68 -2.33 -1.92
C SER A 38 10.69 -1.17 -2.10
N MET A 39 10.16 -0.62 -1.00
CA MET A 39 9.32 0.58 -1.01
C MET A 39 10.08 1.79 -1.57
N LYS A 40 11.33 2.00 -1.12
CA LYS A 40 12.21 3.06 -1.65
C LYS A 40 12.46 2.88 -3.14
N MET A 41 12.77 1.66 -3.58
CA MET A 41 12.97 1.38 -5.01
C MET A 41 11.70 1.62 -5.84
N LYS A 42 10.51 1.30 -5.31
CA LYS A 42 9.23 1.61 -5.97
C LYS A 42 9.02 3.12 -6.11
N SER A 43 9.34 3.88 -5.07
CA SER A 43 9.30 5.35 -5.13
C SER A 43 10.27 5.93 -6.16
N ASP A 44 11.52 5.45 -6.19
CA ASP A 44 12.50 5.85 -7.20
C ASP A 44 12.03 5.52 -8.62
N PHE A 45 11.47 4.33 -8.81
CA PHE A 45 10.91 3.90 -10.09
C PHE A 45 9.76 4.83 -10.52
N LEU A 46 8.77 5.07 -9.67
CA LEU A 46 7.62 5.93 -10.00
C LEU A 46 8.06 7.38 -10.28
N SER A 47 9.00 7.89 -9.49
CA SER A 47 9.53 9.26 -9.66
C SER A 47 10.26 9.44 -10.99
N LYS A 48 10.99 8.41 -11.46
CA LYS A 48 11.76 8.45 -12.71
C LYS A 48 10.97 8.00 -13.94
N LEU A 49 9.91 7.19 -13.75
CA LEU A 49 9.10 6.67 -14.85
C LEU A 49 8.51 7.83 -15.67
N THR A 50 8.57 7.64 -16.98
CA THR A 50 7.90 8.47 -17.98
C THR A 50 7.20 7.52 -18.95
N ILE A 51 5.93 7.77 -19.24
CA ILE A 51 5.15 6.90 -20.13
C ILE A 51 5.35 7.38 -21.57
N THR A 52 6.16 6.65 -22.33
CA THR A 52 6.41 6.92 -23.76
C THR A 52 5.95 5.76 -24.64
N THR A 53 5.95 4.55 -24.10
CA THR A 53 5.59 3.31 -24.80
C THR A 53 4.50 2.53 -24.07
N HIS A 54 3.92 1.54 -24.76
CA HIS A 54 2.96 0.60 -24.15
C HIS A 54 3.61 -0.19 -23.01
N GLU A 55 4.90 -0.48 -23.14
CA GLU A 55 5.66 -1.21 -22.13
C GLU A 55 5.85 -0.39 -20.85
N ASP A 56 6.10 0.91 -20.96
CA ASP A 56 6.19 1.80 -19.78
C ASP A 56 4.87 1.83 -19.01
N ALA A 57 3.75 1.91 -19.73
CA ALA A 57 2.42 1.84 -19.14
C ALA A 57 2.18 0.48 -18.47
N LYS A 58 2.54 -0.64 -19.11
CA LYS A 58 2.41 -1.97 -18.50
C LYS A 58 3.21 -2.08 -17.20
N LYS A 59 4.46 -1.62 -17.18
CA LYS A 59 5.29 -1.61 -15.97
C LYS A 59 4.68 -0.79 -14.83
N LEU A 60 4.04 0.35 -15.13
CA LEU A 60 3.29 1.12 -14.11
C LEU A 60 2.17 0.27 -13.49
N PHE A 61 1.36 -0.38 -14.33
CA PHE A 61 0.24 -1.19 -13.85
C PHE A 61 0.68 -2.43 -13.10
N GLU A 62 1.77 -3.08 -13.51
CA GLU A 62 2.32 -4.28 -12.87
C GLU A 62 2.68 -4.08 -11.39
N ILE A 63 3.10 -2.87 -11.01
CA ILE A 63 3.49 -2.54 -9.63
C ILE A 63 2.31 -2.08 -8.77
N ILE A 64 1.09 -2.05 -9.29
CA ILE A 64 -0.14 -1.72 -8.55
C ILE A 64 -1.04 -2.97 -8.51
N PHE A 65 -1.04 -3.66 -7.37
CA PHE A 65 -1.53 -5.04 -7.26
C PHE A 65 -2.96 -5.25 -7.80
N TYR A 66 -3.90 -4.38 -7.42
CA TYR A 66 -5.31 -4.50 -7.81
C TYR A 66 -5.61 -3.91 -9.19
N ALA A 67 -4.80 -2.96 -9.66
CA ALA A 67 -5.02 -2.29 -10.94
C ALA A 67 -4.39 -3.03 -12.12
N LYS A 68 -3.35 -3.86 -11.90
CA LYS A 68 -2.60 -4.57 -12.97
C LYS A 68 -3.47 -5.29 -14.00
N LYS A 69 -4.62 -5.83 -13.57
CA LYS A 69 -5.56 -6.57 -14.42
C LYS A 69 -6.25 -5.68 -15.47
N TYR A 70 -6.24 -4.36 -15.28
CA TYR A 70 -6.82 -3.39 -16.18
C TYR A 70 -5.82 -2.79 -17.18
N ALA A 71 -4.55 -3.22 -17.15
CA ALA A 71 -3.50 -2.59 -17.96
C ALA A 71 -3.86 -2.51 -19.45
N ASP A 72 -4.20 -3.65 -20.06
CA ASP A 72 -4.50 -3.70 -21.50
C ASP A 72 -5.77 -2.91 -21.85
N GLU A 73 -6.80 -2.99 -21.00
CA GLU A 73 -8.07 -2.25 -21.17
C GLU A 73 -7.83 -0.74 -21.12
N VAL A 74 -7.13 -0.25 -20.09
CA VAL A 74 -6.87 1.18 -19.89
C VAL A 74 -5.98 1.73 -20.99
N ILE A 75 -4.92 1.00 -21.36
CA ILE A 75 -4.01 1.41 -22.43
C ILE A 75 -4.77 1.53 -23.75
N SER A 76 -5.64 0.57 -24.07
CA SER A 76 -6.44 0.58 -25.30
C SER A 76 -7.48 1.70 -25.33
N GLN A 77 -8.16 1.99 -24.22
CA GLN A 77 -9.27 2.95 -24.20
C GLN A 77 -8.82 4.40 -23.95
N THR A 78 -7.78 4.59 -23.16
CA THR A 78 -7.22 5.93 -22.86
C THR A 78 -6.30 6.41 -23.96
N GLY A 79 -5.48 5.50 -24.50
CA GLY A 79 -4.38 5.82 -25.41
C GLY A 79 -3.16 6.39 -24.68
N LEU A 80 -1.96 6.08 -25.19
CA LEU A 80 -0.69 6.46 -24.57
C LEU A 80 -0.53 7.97 -24.31
N PRO A 81 -0.87 8.90 -25.23
CA PRO A 81 -0.66 10.32 -24.98
C PRO A 81 -1.46 10.84 -23.79
N GLN A 82 -2.71 10.39 -23.64
CA GLN A 82 -3.57 10.79 -22.53
C GLN A 82 -3.14 10.12 -21.23
N LEU A 83 -2.72 8.86 -21.26
CA LEU A 83 -2.20 8.17 -20.08
C LEU A 83 -0.90 8.83 -19.58
N SER A 84 -0.01 9.22 -20.50
CA SER A 84 1.22 9.96 -20.17
C SER A 84 0.92 11.31 -19.53
N LYS A 85 -0.07 12.05 -20.07
CA LYS A 85 -0.56 13.30 -19.48
C LYS A 85 -1.15 13.08 -18.08
N ALA A 86 -1.99 12.07 -17.91
CA ALA A 86 -2.61 11.73 -16.63
C ALA A 86 -1.55 11.38 -15.58
N TYR A 87 -0.57 10.54 -15.94
CA TYR A 87 0.53 10.18 -15.04
C TYR A 87 1.41 11.38 -14.67
N SER A 88 1.69 12.27 -15.63
CA SER A 88 2.43 13.50 -15.37
C SER A 88 1.69 14.43 -14.41
N LEU A 89 0.36 14.49 -14.49
CA LEU A 89 -0.45 15.23 -13.52
C LEU A 89 -0.26 14.69 -12.10
N LEU A 90 -0.20 13.37 -11.92
CA LEU A 90 0.09 12.78 -10.61
C LEU A 90 1.48 13.14 -10.08
N LYS A 91 2.43 13.57 -10.91
CA LYS A 91 3.77 13.99 -10.48
C LYS A 91 3.87 15.50 -10.23
N ASP A 92 2.84 16.27 -10.58
CA ASP A 92 2.86 17.72 -10.48
C ASP A 92 2.60 18.19 -9.04
N THR A 93 3.68 18.43 -8.29
CA THR A 93 3.63 18.87 -6.89
C THR A 93 3.14 20.31 -6.72
N SER A 94 2.89 21.04 -7.81
CA SER A 94 2.26 22.37 -7.73
C SER A 94 0.74 22.29 -7.52
N LYS A 95 0.15 21.11 -7.68
CA LYS A 95 -1.29 20.85 -7.53
C LYS A 95 -1.59 20.18 -6.20
N SER A 96 -2.79 20.45 -5.69
CA SER A 96 -3.28 19.77 -4.50
C SER A 96 -3.47 18.27 -4.75
N TYR A 97 -3.51 17.51 -3.66
CA TYR A 97 -3.76 16.07 -3.69
C TYR A 97 -5.04 15.73 -4.45
N ASP A 98 -6.15 16.42 -4.14
CA ASP A 98 -7.46 16.15 -4.75
C ASP A 98 -7.47 16.51 -6.24
N GLU A 99 -6.91 17.66 -6.64
CA GLU A 99 -6.80 18.04 -8.07
C GLU A 99 -6.05 17.01 -8.90
N ARG A 100 -4.98 16.42 -8.33
CA ARG A 100 -4.19 15.37 -8.99
C ARG A 100 -4.99 14.09 -9.17
N VAL A 101 -5.66 13.63 -8.11
CA VAL A 101 -6.48 12.42 -8.13
C VAL A 101 -7.66 12.59 -9.09
N GLU A 102 -8.42 13.68 -8.96
CA GLU A 102 -9.59 13.96 -9.80
C GLU A 102 -9.19 14.10 -11.27
N GLY A 103 -8.13 14.85 -11.56
CA GLY A 103 -7.66 15.01 -12.92
C GLY A 103 -7.18 13.69 -13.54
N PHE A 104 -6.48 12.84 -12.80
CA PHE A 104 -6.08 11.52 -13.28
C PHE A 104 -7.31 10.65 -13.61
N VAL A 105 -8.26 10.56 -12.68
CA VAL A 105 -9.49 9.77 -12.85
C VAL A 105 -10.36 10.31 -13.99
N SER A 106 -10.34 11.61 -14.26
CA SER A 106 -11.09 12.22 -15.37
C SER A 106 -10.52 11.89 -16.76
N ILE A 107 -9.20 11.67 -16.86
CA ILE A 107 -8.51 11.40 -18.12
C ILE A 107 -8.50 9.90 -18.43
N VAL A 108 -8.25 9.07 -17.40
CA VAL A 108 -8.13 7.62 -17.55
C VAL A 108 -9.49 6.98 -17.85
N LYS A 109 -9.53 6.22 -18.95
CA LYS A 109 -10.68 5.44 -19.41
C LYS A 109 -10.39 3.95 -19.31
N GLY A 110 -11.43 3.14 -19.09
CA GLY A 110 -11.33 1.71 -18.86
C GLY A 110 -11.07 1.35 -17.39
N GLY A 111 -11.30 0.10 -17.05
CA GLY A 111 -11.15 -0.42 -15.70
C GLY A 111 -12.21 0.07 -14.71
N ASN A 112 -12.12 -0.38 -13.46
CA ASN A 112 -13.05 0.05 -12.42
C ASN A 112 -12.64 1.43 -11.88
N LYS A 113 -13.53 2.42 -11.98
CA LYS A 113 -13.27 3.81 -11.53
C LYS A 113 -12.69 3.90 -10.11
N LYS A 114 -13.21 3.11 -9.15
CA LYS A 114 -12.72 3.14 -7.77
C LYS A 114 -11.33 2.50 -7.62
N ASP A 115 -11.01 1.49 -8.42
CA ASP A 115 -9.66 0.89 -8.46
C ASP A 115 -8.66 1.87 -9.11
N ILE A 116 -9.07 2.63 -10.13
CA ILE A 116 -8.23 3.69 -10.75
C ILE A 116 -7.99 4.86 -9.79
N GLU A 117 -9.00 5.23 -9.00
CA GLU A 117 -8.87 6.25 -7.95
C GLU A 117 -7.91 5.79 -6.84
N ASP A 118 -8.04 4.55 -6.35
CA ASP A 118 -7.09 3.98 -5.38
C ASP A 118 -5.65 3.95 -5.95
N MET A 119 -5.50 3.60 -7.24
CA MET A 119 -4.21 3.60 -7.92
C MET A 119 -3.57 4.99 -7.95
N ALA A 120 -4.35 6.04 -8.22
CA ALA A 120 -3.86 7.41 -8.20
C ALA A 120 -3.31 7.80 -6.83
N LYS A 121 -4.07 7.50 -5.76
CA LYS A 121 -3.67 7.77 -4.37
C LYS A 121 -2.43 7.00 -3.96
N GLU A 122 -2.33 5.73 -4.34
CA GLU A 122 -1.14 4.91 -4.10
C GLU A 122 0.08 5.47 -4.83
N ILE A 123 -0.05 5.87 -6.09
CA ILE A 123 1.05 6.49 -6.85
C ILE A 123 1.52 7.77 -6.15
N ILE A 124 0.60 8.64 -5.71
CA ILE A 124 0.96 9.87 -4.98
C ILE A 124 1.71 9.54 -3.67
N HIS A 125 1.24 8.55 -2.90
CA HIS A 125 1.93 8.09 -1.70
C HIS A 125 3.38 7.69 -2.00
N PHE A 126 3.65 6.97 -3.09
CA PHE A 126 5.02 6.60 -3.44
C PHE A 126 5.84 7.75 -4.06
N ILE A 127 5.23 8.76 -4.67
CA ILE A 127 5.97 9.94 -5.17
C ILE A 127 6.36 10.87 -4.01
N GLU A 128 5.47 11.05 -3.02
CA GLU A 128 5.69 11.93 -1.86
C GLU A 128 5.39 11.19 -0.53
N PRO A 129 6.18 10.15 -0.19
CA PRO A 129 5.90 9.27 0.95
C PRO A 129 6.06 9.94 2.30
N ASP A 130 6.76 11.07 2.35
CA ASP A 130 6.92 11.93 3.52
C ASP A 130 5.67 12.77 3.81
N LYS A 131 4.90 13.13 2.77
CA LYS A 131 3.73 14.01 2.87
C LYS A 131 2.41 13.26 2.92
N TYR A 132 2.24 12.27 2.04
CA TYR A 132 0.95 11.61 1.86
C TYR A 132 1.02 10.15 2.33
N PRO A 133 0.14 9.73 3.24
CA PRO A 133 0.03 8.32 3.60
C PRO A 133 -0.62 7.50 2.48
N LEU A 134 -0.44 6.17 2.53
CA LEU A 134 -1.14 5.27 1.62
C LEU A 134 -2.64 5.32 1.91
N TRP A 135 -3.41 5.77 0.92
CA TRP A 135 -4.86 5.80 1.01
C TRP A 135 -5.52 5.02 -0.11
N THR A 136 -5.91 3.80 0.22
CA THR A 136 -6.71 2.93 -0.64
C THR A 136 -7.88 2.37 0.16
N ARG A 137 -8.94 1.90 -0.50
CA ARG A 137 -10.15 1.41 0.21
C ARG A 137 -9.94 0.21 1.14
N TRP A 138 -8.84 -0.53 0.99
CA TRP A 138 -8.48 -1.64 1.88
C TRP A 138 -7.78 -1.16 3.15
N ILE A 139 -7.19 0.04 3.13
CA ILE A 139 -6.72 0.77 4.31
C ILE A 139 -7.88 1.49 4.98
N TRP A 140 -8.62 2.30 4.21
CA TRP A 140 -9.83 2.96 4.67
C TRP A 140 -10.81 3.24 3.53
N ASN A 141 -11.99 2.62 3.63
CA ASN A 141 -13.14 2.87 2.79
C ASN A 141 -14.10 3.81 3.52
N LYS A 142 -14.07 5.10 3.16
CA LYS A 142 -14.93 6.13 3.75
C LYS A 142 -16.43 5.81 3.65
N GLU A 143 -16.90 5.27 2.53
CA GLU A 143 -18.34 5.00 2.32
C GLU A 143 -18.89 3.94 3.26
N ARG A 144 -18.06 2.94 3.60
CA ARG A 144 -18.46 1.80 4.43
C ARG A 144 -17.89 1.86 5.86
N ASN A 145 -16.99 2.81 6.10
CA ASN A 145 -16.13 2.89 7.28
C ASN A 145 -15.47 1.54 7.62
N THR A 146 -14.85 0.93 6.61
CA THR A 146 -14.11 -0.35 6.74
C THR A 146 -12.65 -0.18 6.31
N GLY A 147 -11.84 -1.22 6.49
CA GLY A 147 -10.43 -1.25 6.10
C GLY A 147 -9.52 -1.46 7.30
N SER A 148 -8.23 -1.67 7.08
CA SER A 148 -7.33 -2.03 8.17
C SER A 148 -7.12 -0.96 9.23
N ILE A 149 -7.37 0.32 8.92
CA ILE A 149 -7.28 1.38 9.93
C ILE A 149 -8.23 1.12 11.09
N THR A 150 -9.39 0.50 10.85
CA THR A 150 -10.40 0.28 11.90
C THR A 150 -9.94 -0.71 12.98
N TYR A 151 -8.86 -1.47 12.74
CA TYR A 151 -8.30 -2.41 13.73
C TYR A 151 -7.39 -1.75 14.77
N VAL A 152 -7.02 -0.49 14.55
CA VAL A 152 -6.19 0.26 15.48
C VAL A 152 -6.89 1.48 16.06
N LEU A 153 -8.10 1.79 15.59
CA LEU A 153 -8.95 2.79 16.21
C LEU A 153 -9.47 2.29 17.56
N LYS A 154 -9.78 3.21 18.46
CA LYS A 154 -10.55 2.90 19.67
C LYS A 154 -11.97 2.48 19.31
N ASP A 155 -12.59 1.64 20.14
CA ASP A 155 -13.89 0.98 19.88
C ASP A 155 -15.05 1.94 19.52
N ASN A 156 -14.99 3.21 19.96
CA ASN A 156 -16.03 4.23 19.72
C ASN A 156 -15.64 5.30 18.68
N ILE A 157 -14.54 5.12 17.97
CA ILE A 157 -14.05 6.09 16.99
C ILE A 157 -14.44 5.64 15.58
N THR A 158 -15.11 6.54 14.86
CA THR A 158 -15.44 6.39 13.44
C THR A 158 -14.87 7.59 12.71
N LEU A 159 -14.05 7.33 11.68
CA LEU A 159 -13.52 8.39 10.83
C LEU A 159 -14.61 8.85 9.88
N THR A 160 -14.86 10.15 9.83
CA THR A 160 -15.92 10.77 9.03
C THR A 160 -15.38 11.59 7.87
N SER A 161 -14.11 12.01 7.94
CA SER A 161 -13.48 12.88 6.95
C SER A 161 -12.06 12.43 6.56
N PRO A 162 -11.58 12.81 5.37
CA PRO A 162 -10.17 12.60 4.99
C PRO A 162 -9.17 13.24 5.96
N SER A 163 -9.52 14.39 6.56
CA SER A 163 -8.67 15.05 7.57
C SER A 163 -8.48 14.17 8.79
N GLU A 164 -9.57 13.61 9.34
CA GLU A 164 -9.50 12.69 10.49
C GLU A 164 -8.69 11.43 10.16
N PHE A 165 -8.82 10.92 8.94
CA PHE A 165 -8.00 9.79 8.47
C PHE A 165 -6.51 10.14 8.45
N PHE A 166 -6.13 11.30 7.90
CA PHE A 166 -4.73 11.74 7.90
C PHE A 166 -4.19 12.02 9.31
N GLU A 167 -5.00 12.60 10.20
CA GLU A 167 -4.64 12.78 11.61
C GLU A 167 -4.41 11.44 12.31
N ALA A 168 -5.29 10.46 12.13
CA ALA A 168 -5.14 9.12 12.69
C ALA A 168 -3.87 8.43 12.18
N LEU A 169 -3.50 8.63 10.90
CA LEU A 169 -2.25 8.08 10.34
C LEU A 169 -0.99 8.81 10.82
N SER A 170 -1.08 10.12 11.05
CA SER A 170 0.00 10.89 11.68
C SER A 170 0.23 10.45 13.14
N GLU A 171 -0.85 10.19 13.87
CA GLU A 171 -0.79 9.58 15.20
C GLU A 171 -0.15 8.19 15.14
N LEU A 172 -0.56 7.35 14.17
CA LEU A 172 0.00 6.00 14.00
C LEU A 172 1.49 6.04 13.69
N LYS A 173 1.92 6.95 12.81
CA LYS A 173 3.33 7.20 12.52
C LYS A 173 4.09 7.53 13.80
N SER A 174 3.54 8.41 14.63
CA SER A 174 4.15 8.80 15.91
C SER A 174 4.27 7.62 16.88
N VAL A 175 3.25 6.77 16.98
CA VAL A 175 3.29 5.55 17.82
C VAL A 175 4.33 4.56 17.30
N LEU A 176 4.36 4.29 15.99
CA LEU A 176 5.35 3.37 15.40
C LEU A 176 6.78 3.90 15.54
N ASN A 177 6.99 5.21 15.50
CA ASN A 177 8.28 5.83 15.80
C ASN A 177 8.73 5.52 17.23
N VAL A 178 7.83 5.60 18.22
CA VAL A 178 8.13 5.20 19.62
C VAL A 178 8.49 3.72 19.71
N PHE A 179 7.90 2.87 18.86
CA PHE A 179 8.25 1.44 18.78
C PHE A 179 9.55 1.16 17.99
N GLY A 180 10.25 2.20 17.53
CA GLY A 180 11.53 2.09 16.85
C GLY A 180 11.45 1.88 15.34
N LEU A 181 10.28 2.10 14.71
CA LEU A 181 10.12 2.14 13.25
C LEU A 181 9.98 3.57 12.73
N ASP A 182 11.05 4.35 12.87
CA ASP A 182 11.12 5.68 12.28
C ASP A 182 11.94 5.68 10.99
N THR A 183 11.31 6.08 9.90
CA THR A 183 11.95 6.28 8.59
C THR A 183 11.76 7.71 8.07
N GLY A 184 11.22 8.62 8.89
CA GLY A 184 10.86 9.98 8.47
C GLY A 184 9.64 10.07 7.55
N ASN A 185 9.12 8.96 7.02
CA ASN A 185 8.04 8.91 6.03
C ASN A 185 6.91 7.94 6.44
N TYR A 186 5.90 7.77 5.60
CA TYR A 186 4.73 6.93 5.88
C TYR A 186 4.92 5.45 5.55
N TYR A 187 6.09 4.99 5.07
CA TYR A 187 6.25 3.56 4.73
C TYR A 187 5.97 2.61 5.90
N PRO A 188 6.43 2.86 7.14
CA PRO A 188 6.14 1.97 8.27
C PRO A 188 4.63 1.87 8.53
N THR A 189 3.91 2.99 8.46
CA THR A 189 2.45 2.99 8.61
C THR A 189 1.75 2.22 7.49
N SER A 190 2.22 2.35 6.25
CA SER A 190 1.68 1.62 5.10
C SER A 190 1.91 0.12 5.25
N ILE A 191 3.13 -0.30 5.60
CA ILE A 191 3.46 -1.72 5.81
C ILE A 191 2.62 -2.28 6.95
N PHE A 192 2.54 -1.57 8.07
CA PHE A 192 1.79 -1.99 9.25
C PHE A 192 0.30 -2.19 8.93
N LEU A 193 -0.34 -1.22 8.26
CA LEU A 193 -1.77 -1.30 7.95
C LEU A 193 -2.07 -2.35 6.86
N VAL A 194 -1.18 -2.51 5.89
CA VAL A 194 -1.30 -3.62 4.93
C VAL A 194 -1.11 -4.97 5.63
N TYR A 195 -0.15 -5.09 6.54
CA TYR A 195 0.04 -6.29 7.34
C TYR A 195 -1.22 -6.61 8.17
N ALA A 196 -1.82 -5.62 8.83
CA ALA A 196 -3.07 -5.79 9.57
C ALA A 196 -4.22 -6.27 8.66
N TYR A 197 -4.33 -5.72 7.45
CA TYR A 197 -5.27 -6.19 6.44
C TYR A 197 -5.02 -7.66 6.05
N VAL A 198 -3.77 -8.02 5.75
CA VAL A 198 -3.38 -9.39 5.37
C VAL A 198 -3.70 -10.37 6.49
N ARG A 199 -3.40 -10.02 7.74
CA ARG A 199 -3.68 -10.86 8.91
C ARG A 199 -5.19 -11.08 9.09
N LEU A 200 -6.03 -10.08 8.81
CA LEU A 200 -7.49 -10.25 8.80
C LEU A 200 -7.92 -11.23 7.71
N LEU A 201 -7.45 -11.05 6.47
CA LEU A 201 -7.78 -11.96 5.38
C LEU A 201 -7.39 -13.39 5.74
N ASP A 202 -6.21 -13.57 6.31
CA ASP A 202 -5.75 -14.87 6.78
C ASP A 202 -6.64 -15.44 7.89
N TYR A 203 -7.03 -14.65 8.89
CA TYR A 203 -7.96 -15.08 9.93
C TYR A 203 -9.31 -15.54 9.36
N THR A 204 -9.89 -14.75 8.44
CA THR A 204 -11.18 -15.07 7.80
C THR A 204 -11.09 -16.28 6.86
N THR A 205 -9.96 -16.50 6.21
CA THR A 205 -9.73 -17.64 5.32
C THR A 205 -9.32 -18.91 6.07
N HIS A 206 -8.58 -18.81 7.18
CA HIS A 206 -8.30 -19.94 8.07
C HIS A 206 -9.54 -20.48 8.77
N LEU A 207 -10.55 -19.65 9.03
CA LEU A 207 -11.87 -20.13 9.44
C LEU A 207 -12.57 -20.98 8.35
N ALA A 208 -12.14 -20.85 7.09
CA ALA A 208 -12.74 -21.52 5.94
C ALA A 208 -11.91 -22.68 5.37
N ILE A 209 -10.61 -22.82 5.70
CA ILE A 209 -9.70 -23.80 5.10
C ILE A 209 -9.11 -24.74 6.17
N ASP A 210 -9.13 -26.04 5.89
CA ASP A 210 -8.61 -27.10 6.75
C ASP A 210 -7.08 -26.94 6.99
N LYS A 211 -6.65 -27.06 8.26
CA LYS A 211 -5.30 -26.65 8.75
C LYS A 211 -4.12 -27.35 8.07
N LYS A 212 -4.34 -28.43 7.32
CA LYS A 212 -3.29 -29.21 6.64
C LYS A 212 -2.65 -28.50 5.45
N ALA A 213 -3.28 -27.46 4.87
CA ALA A 213 -2.71 -26.70 3.76
C ALA A 213 -1.91 -25.45 4.19
N ALA A 214 -1.88 -25.11 5.48
CA ALA A 214 -1.33 -23.84 5.97
C ALA A 214 0.18 -23.66 5.71
N GLY A 215 0.95 -24.75 5.65
CA GLY A 215 2.40 -24.70 5.38
C GLY A 215 2.79 -24.30 3.94
N LEU A 216 1.83 -24.19 3.02
CA LEU A 216 2.05 -23.75 1.63
C LEU A 216 1.76 -22.25 1.44
N LEU A 217 1.25 -21.57 2.46
CA LEU A 217 0.87 -20.16 2.36
C LEU A 217 2.11 -19.25 2.54
N PRO A 218 2.23 -18.17 1.75
CA PRO A 218 3.25 -17.16 1.98
C PRO A 218 3.07 -16.50 3.35
N THR A 219 4.17 -16.10 3.99
CA THR A 219 4.11 -15.37 5.27
C THR A 219 3.29 -14.09 5.14
N HIS A 220 2.72 -13.58 6.24
CA HIS A 220 1.98 -12.31 6.22
C HIS A 220 2.82 -11.17 5.62
N LEU A 221 4.11 -11.06 5.98
CA LEU A 221 5.01 -10.06 5.39
C LEU A 221 5.25 -10.28 3.88
N THR A 222 5.35 -11.53 3.42
CA THR A 222 5.45 -11.82 1.98
C THR A 222 4.19 -11.37 1.25
N THR A 223 3.02 -11.67 1.82
CA THR A 223 1.73 -11.24 1.26
C THR A 223 1.60 -9.72 1.29
N THR A 224 2.01 -9.06 2.38
CA THR A 224 2.09 -7.60 2.47
C THR A 224 2.89 -7.01 1.32
N ALA A 225 4.06 -7.57 1.01
CA ALA A 225 4.88 -7.13 -0.12
C ALA A 225 4.18 -7.33 -1.47
N LEU A 226 3.41 -8.42 -1.62
CA LEU A 226 2.63 -8.66 -2.84
C LEU A 226 1.52 -7.63 -3.01
N VAL A 227 0.76 -7.31 -1.95
CA VAL A 227 -0.34 -6.36 -2.05
C VAL A 227 0.16 -4.93 -2.25
N LEU A 228 1.34 -4.59 -1.70
CA LEU A 228 2.06 -3.34 -1.98
C LEU A 228 2.72 -3.31 -3.39
N GLY A 229 2.60 -4.38 -4.18
CA GLY A 229 3.16 -4.45 -5.53
C GLY A 229 4.69 -4.47 -5.59
N LEU A 230 5.35 -4.97 -4.54
CA LEU A 230 6.80 -4.91 -4.38
C LEU A 230 7.57 -6.06 -5.03
N LYS A 231 6.86 -7.04 -5.62
CA LYS A 231 7.45 -8.26 -6.18
C LYS A 231 8.60 -7.99 -7.18
N PRO A 232 8.51 -7.02 -8.12
CA PRO A 232 9.61 -6.74 -9.04
C PRO A 232 10.86 -6.24 -8.32
N PHE A 233 10.70 -5.41 -7.28
CA PHE A 233 11.82 -4.79 -6.55
C PHE A 233 12.52 -5.76 -5.60
N ILE A 234 11.75 -6.62 -4.92
CA ILE A 234 12.31 -7.69 -4.07
C ILE A 234 13.24 -8.61 -4.86
N LYS A 235 12.87 -8.95 -6.10
CA LYS A 235 13.72 -9.79 -6.96
C LYS A 235 15.06 -9.11 -7.22
N VAL A 236 15.05 -7.81 -7.55
CA VAL A 236 16.28 -7.05 -7.83
C VAL A 236 17.21 -7.03 -6.61
N ILE A 237 16.68 -6.77 -5.41
CA ILE A 237 17.49 -6.76 -4.18
C ILE A 237 18.11 -8.14 -3.92
N LYS A 238 17.33 -9.22 -4.09
CA LYS A 238 17.86 -10.58 -3.91
C LYS A 238 18.99 -10.93 -4.88
N TYR A 239 18.91 -10.48 -6.13
CA TYR A 239 19.97 -10.66 -7.11
C TYR A 239 21.22 -9.81 -6.83
N ALA A 240 21.07 -8.63 -6.22
CA ALA A 240 22.21 -7.78 -5.87
C ALA A 240 23.03 -8.31 -4.68
N HIS A 241 22.45 -9.21 -3.88
CA HIS A 241 23.09 -9.80 -2.69
C HIS A 241 23.46 -11.28 -2.85
N SER A 242 23.30 -11.84 -4.05
CA SER A 242 23.72 -13.19 -4.44
C SER A 242 25.00 -13.16 -5.26
#